data_AF-A0A948R9C2-F1
#
_entry.id   AF-A0A948R9C2-F1
#
_cell.length_a   1.000
_cell.length_b   1.000
_cell.length_c   1.000
_cell.angle_alpha   90.00
_cell.angle_beta   90.00
_cell.angle_gamma   90.00
#
_symmetry.space_group_name_H-M   'P 1'
#
loop_
_entity.id
_entity.type
_entity.pdbx_description
1 polymer ?
#
loop_
_entity_poly.entity_id
_entity_poly.type
_entity_poly.pdbx_seq_one_letter_code
_entity_poly.pdbx_strand_id
1 'polypeptide(L)'
;MKSKVAQSIAAISARTGLSIAALALFAGPASADVKAGVDAWTAGDFTRAVAEWQGPAAAGDADAVFNLAQAYRLGRGVETDNARARQLYEEAARLGHIKAADNYGLMLFQEGEQDKAMPMIRAASDRGDPRAQYVLGLSHFNADYAPLDWVRAYALMTLANSAGLPQARDALAQMDNYVPAAQRSQAQSLARELEAGARVQRAAELAAAELAMRPPVIAAANQPAAQPAPRTTLAAAAPVVAAAPASKPATRPQPVAPPKQGTWRIQLGAFGVAANADRMWNQLSGNVALAGTKKTLVPSGKVTRLLATGFASKAEAARACAALKRQGQACLVVGQG
;
A
#
# COMPACT_ATOMS: atom_id res chain seq x y z
N MET A 1 18.46 -83.01 74.94
CA MET A 1 18.77 -84.25 74.17
C MET A 1 17.83 -84.34 72.98
N LYS A 2 18.40 -84.41 71.75
CA LYS A 2 17.76 -84.87 70.48
C LYS A 2 16.63 -83.95 69.94
N SER A 3 16.43 -83.67 68.65
CA SER A 3 17.06 -84.02 67.37
C SER A 3 16.48 -83.09 66.27
N LYS A 4 17.22 -82.98 65.16
CA LYS A 4 16.90 -82.42 63.82
C LYS A 4 15.47 -82.77 63.31
N VAL A 5 14.84 -82.06 62.34
CA VAL A 5 15.11 -82.15 60.88
C VAL A 5 14.23 -81.15 60.06
N ALA A 6 14.88 -80.48 59.09
CA ALA A 6 14.53 -80.05 57.70
C ALA A 6 13.11 -79.49 57.33
N GLN A 7 13.05 -78.23 56.86
CA GLN A 7 13.01 -77.73 55.45
C GLN A 7 11.67 -77.87 54.71
N SER A 8 11.09 -76.71 54.35
CA SER A 8 10.45 -76.48 53.05
C SER A 8 10.47 -74.99 52.68
N ILE A 9 10.61 -74.74 51.38
CA ILE A 9 10.99 -73.50 50.69
C ILE A 9 9.74 -72.69 50.28
N ALA A 10 9.96 -71.38 50.06
CA ALA A 10 9.07 -70.36 49.45
C ALA A 10 7.94 -69.83 50.36
N ALA A 11 7.67 -68.53 50.48
CA ALA A 11 7.61 -67.54 49.40
C ALA A 11 8.08 -66.13 49.81
N ILE A 12 8.52 -65.41 48.79
CA ILE A 12 9.06 -64.05 48.74
C ILE A 12 7.92 -63.02 48.71
N SER A 13 8.07 -61.98 49.55
CA SER A 13 7.69 -60.57 49.40
C SER A 13 6.25 -60.18 49.02
N ALA A 14 5.67 -59.30 49.83
CA ALA A 14 5.32 -57.95 49.37
C ALA A 14 5.23 -56.99 50.57
N ARG A 15 6.13 -56.01 50.58
CA ARG A 15 6.16 -54.91 51.54
C ARG A 15 5.10 -53.88 51.17
N THR A 16 4.47 -53.36 52.20
CA THR A 16 3.78 -52.08 52.31
C THR A 16 4.46 -50.95 51.51
N GLY A 17 3.67 -50.24 50.72
CA GLY A 17 4.07 -49.03 50.00
C GLY A 17 2.84 -48.36 49.41
N LEU A 18 2.12 -47.57 50.21
CA LEU A 18 1.02 -46.73 49.77
C LEU A 18 1.60 -45.53 49.02
N SER A 19 1.82 -45.68 47.71
CA SER A 19 2.26 -44.58 46.85
C SER A 19 1.05 -43.75 46.44
N ILE A 20 0.91 -42.56 47.02
CA ILE A 20 0.06 -41.49 46.48
C ILE A 20 0.73 -41.03 45.18
N ALA A 21 0.23 -41.53 44.05
CA ALA A 21 0.60 -41.02 42.74
C ALA A 21 -0.02 -39.63 42.58
N ALA A 22 0.78 -38.58 42.79
CA ALA A 22 0.42 -37.23 42.42
C ALA A 22 0.29 -37.17 40.88
N LEU A 23 -0.95 -37.13 40.37
CA LEU A 23 -1.23 -36.71 39.00
C LEU A 23 -0.85 -35.25 38.87
N ALA A 24 0.40 -34.99 38.46
CA ALA A 24 0.77 -33.70 37.90
C ALA A 24 0.04 -33.57 36.56
N LEU A 25 -1.06 -32.82 36.56
CA LEU A 25 -1.62 -32.26 35.33
C LEU A 25 -0.56 -31.31 34.76
N PHE A 26 0.28 -31.81 33.85
CA PHE A 26 1.05 -30.94 32.98
C PHE A 26 0.06 -30.26 32.04
N ALA A 27 -0.50 -29.13 32.48
CA ALA A 27 -1.00 -28.12 31.57
C ALA A 27 0.23 -27.62 30.80
N GLY A 28 0.51 -28.24 29.65
CA GLY A 28 1.43 -27.65 28.68
C GLY A 28 0.96 -26.23 28.38
N PRO A 29 1.86 -25.30 28.00
CA PRO A 29 1.41 -23.99 27.56
C PRO A 29 0.40 -24.24 26.44
N ALA A 30 -0.85 -23.83 26.66
CA ALA A 30 -1.83 -23.76 25.59
C ALA A 30 -1.21 -22.79 24.60
N SER A 31 -0.60 -23.33 23.54
CA SER A 31 -0.12 -22.56 22.43
C SER A 31 -1.36 -21.87 21.90
N ALA A 32 -1.53 -20.61 22.29
CA ALA A 32 -2.57 -19.77 21.75
C ALA A 32 -2.38 -19.83 20.23
N ASP A 33 -3.36 -20.42 19.57
CA ASP A 33 -3.39 -20.47 18.12
C ASP A 33 -4.14 -19.22 17.68
N VAL A 34 -3.59 -18.47 16.71
CA VAL A 34 -4.28 -17.34 16.08
C VAL A 34 -5.71 -17.73 15.69
N LYS A 35 -5.88 -18.98 15.26
CA LYS A 35 -7.17 -19.58 14.91
C LYS A 35 -8.17 -19.58 16.07
N ALA A 36 -7.74 -19.87 17.31
CA ALA A 36 -8.64 -19.87 18.47
C ALA A 36 -9.26 -18.49 18.69
N GLY A 37 -8.48 -17.42 18.52
CA GLY A 37 -9.00 -16.06 18.57
C GLY A 37 -9.91 -15.72 17.39
N VAL A 38 -9.62 -16.21 16.18
CA VAL A 38 -10.49 -16.05 15.00
C VAL A 38 -11.84 -16.77 15.18
N ASP A 39 -11.82 -17.98 15.73
CA ASP A 39 -13.01 -18.75 16.04
C ASP A 39 -13.87 -18.03 17.09
N ALA A 40 -13.24 -17.53 18.17
CA ALA A 40 -13.92 -16.74 19.20
C ALA A 40 -14.53 -15.44 18.63
N TRP A 41 -13.78 -14.71 17.79
CA TRP A 41 -14.27 -13.50 17.13
C TRP A 41 -15.48 -13.77 16.24
N THR A 42 -15.45 -14.88 15.48
CA THR A 42 -16.55 -15.29 14.60
C THR A 42 -17.80 -15.67 15.41
N ALA A 43 -17.62 -16.23 16.61
CA ALA A 43 -18.70 -16.51 17.56
C ALA A 43 -19.22 -15.26 18.30
N GLY A 44 -18.61 -14.09 18.10
CA GLY A 44 -18.96 -12.85 18.79
C GLY A 44 -18.37 -12.71 20.20
N ASP A 45 -17.54 -13.66 20.64
CA ASP A 45 -16.82 -13.58 21.91
C ASP A 45 -15.50 -12.78 21.72
N PHE A 46 -15.66 -11.47 21.60
CA PHE A 46 -14.55 -10.58 21.30
C PHE A 46 -13.54 -10.47 22.44
N THR A 47 -13.98 -10.57 23.69
CA THR A 47 -13.08 -10.53 24.86
C THR A 47 -12.16 -11.74 24.85
N ARG A 48 -12.70 -12.93 24.60
CA ARG A 48 -11.88 -14.13 24.44
C ARG A 48 -10.99 -14.04 23.21
N ALA A 49 -11.49 -13.56 22.08
CA ALA A 49 -10.68 -13.39 20.87
C ALA A 49 -9.42 -12.55 21.13
N VAL A 50 -9.59 -11.41 21.80
CA VAL A 50 -8.47 -10.55 22.21
C VAL A 50 -7.51 -11.30 23.13
N ALA A 51 -8.00 -12.02 24.13
CA ALA A 51 -7.16 -12.78 25.06
C ALA A 51 -6.31 -13.85 24.34
N GLU A 52 -6.92 -14.60 23.41
CA GLU A 52 -6.24 -15.63 22.62
C GLU A 52 -5.18 -15.01 21.69
N TRP A 53 -5.39 -13.80 21.15
CA TRP A 53 -4.41 -13.14 20.29
C TRP A 53 -3.24 -12.49 21.02
N GLN A 54 -3.31 -12.27 22.34
CA GLN A 54 -2.21 -11.62 23.08
C GLN A 54 -0.91 -12.42 23.05
N GLY A 55 -0.98 -13.73 23.26
CA GLY A 55 0.19 -14.62 23.26
C GLY A 55 0.92 -14.65 21.91
N PRO A 56 0.23 -14.96 20.79
CA PRO A 56 0.85 -15.00 19.47
C PRO A 56 1.35 -13.64 19.02
N ALA A 57 0.61 -12.56 19.31
CA ALA A 57 1.07 -11.21 19.01
C ALA A 57 2.38 -10.88 19.75
N ALA A 58 2.49 -11.24 21.03
CA ALA A 58 3.73 -11.08 21.79
C ALA A 58 4.89 -11.94 21.26
N ALA A 59 4.58 -13.05 20.59
CA ALA A 59 5.56 -13.90 19.90
C ALA A 59 5.92 -13.40 18.49
N GLY A 60 5.34 -12.29 18.03
CA GLY A 60 5.61 -11.70 16.72
C GLY A 60 4.78 -12.29 15.57
N ASP A 61 3.67 -12.95 15.87
CA ASP A 61 2.73 -13.42 14.85
C ASP A 61 1.99 -12.24 14.20
N ALA A 62 2.20 -12.06 12.89
CA ALA A 62 1.70 -10.90 12.17
C ALA A 62 0.15 -10.86 12.06
N ASP A 63 -0.50 -12.03 11.99
CA ASP A 63 -1.96 -12.14 11.92
C ASP A 63 -2.60 -11.78 13.27
N ALA A 64 -2.02 -12.22 14.38
CA ALA A 64 -2.48 -11.85 15.71
C ALA A 64 -2.30 -10.36 16.02
N VAL A 65 -1.16 -9.77 15.65
CA VAL A 65 -0.93 -8.31 15.79
C VAL A 65 -1.98 -7.55 14.96
N PHE A 66 -2.25 -7.96 13.72
CA PHE A 66 -3.30 -7.37 12.89
C PHE A 66 -4.70 -7.49 13.52
N ASN A 67 -5.04 -8.66 14.06
CA ASN A 67 -6.33 -8.90 14.68
C ASN A 67 -6.53 -8.04 15.95
N LEU A 68 -5.49 -7.86 16.76
CA LEU A 68 -5.50 -6.91 17.87
C LEU A 68 -5.67 -5.46 17.38
N ALA A 69 -4.99 -5.06 16.29
CA ALA A 69 -5.17 -3.74 15.70
C ALA A 69 -6.64 -3.49 15.29
N GLN A 70 -7.31 -4.51 14.75
CA GLN A 70 -8.72 -4.46 14.40
C GLN A 70 -9.63 -4.39 15.63
N ALA A 71 -9.32 -5.13 16.69
CA ALA A 71 -10.05 -5.09 17.95
C ALA A 71 -10.05 -3.68 18.56
N TYR A 72 -8.87 -3.05 18.67
CA TYR A 72 -8.73 -1.67 19.16
C TYR A 72 -9.38 -0.63 18.24
N ARG A 73 -9.28 -0.80 16.91
CA ARG A 73 -9.94 0.11 15.96
C ARG A 73 -11.47 0.07 16.07
N LEU A 74 -12.02 -1.11 16.33
CA LEU A 74 -13.47 -1.35 16.36
C LEU A 74 -14.08 -1.26 17.77
N GLY A 75 -13.26 -1.20 18.83
CA GLY A 75 -13.73 -1.27 20.22
C GLY A 75 -14.40 -2.60 20.55
N ARG A 76 -13.89 -3.72 20.02
CA ARG A 76 -14.47 -5.06 20.20
C ARG A 76 -13.60 -5.90 21.13
N GLY A 77 -14.13 -6.24 22.30
CA GLY A 77 -13.38 -6.97 23.35
C GLY A 77 -12.36 -6.11 24.10
N VAL A 78 -12.17 -4.86 23.66
CA VAL A 78 -11.34 -3.80 24.25
C VAL A 78 -12.00 -2.46 24.00
N GLU A 79 -11.62 -1.43 24.76
CA GLU A 79 -12.01 -0.06 24.45
C GLU A 79 -11.40 0.42 23.14
N THR A 80 -12.10 1.32 22.43
CA THR A 80 -11.61 1.88 21.19
C THR A 80 -10.36 2.72 21.43
N ASP A 81 -9.27 2.39 20.75
CA ASP A 81 -8.03 3.16 20.77
C ASP A 81 -7.41 3.18 19.36
N ASN A 82 -7.66 4.27 18.64
CA ASN A 82 -7.16 4.44 17.27
C ASN A 82 -5.64 4.62 17.23
N ALA A 83 -5.02 5.20 18.26
CA ALA A 83 -3.58 5.37 18.31
C ALA A 83 -2.89 4.03 18.51
N ARG A 84 -3.43 3.19 19.41
CA ARG A 84 -2.95 1.82 19.60
C ARG A 84 -3.17 0.96 18.37
N ALA A 85 -4.34 1.06 17.74
CA ALA A 85 -4.62 0.36 16.48
C ALA A 85 -3.61 0.76 15.38
N ARG A 86 -3.30 2.05 15.23
CA ARG A 86 -2.30 2.55 14.26
C ARG A 86 -0.94 1.87 14.48
N GLN A 87 -0.44 1.86 15.72
CA GLN A 87 0.84 1.23 16.07
C GLN A 87 0.86 -0.26 15.73
N LEU A 88 -0.24 -0.97 16.04
CA LEU A 88 -0.34 -2.40 15.75
C LEU A 88 -0.45 -2.69 14.24
N TYR A 89 -1.14 -1.83 13.45
CA TYR A 89 -1.12 -1.99 12.00
C TYR A 89 0.28 -1.75 11.41
N GLU A 90 1.00 -0.75 11.89
CA GLU A 90 2.39 -0.51 11.48
C GLU A 90 3.29 -1.71 11.82
N GLU A 91 3.15 -2.26 13.04
CA GLU A 91 3.89 -3.43 13.47
C GLU A 91 3.58 -4.67 12.63
N ALA A 92 2.30 -5.00 12.43
CA ALA A 92 1.89 -6.11 11.59
C ALA A 92 2.34 -5.91 10.13
N ALA A 93 2.28 -4.69 9.59
CA ALA A 93 2.79 -4.37 8.27
C ALA A 93 4.31 -4.62 8.16
N ARG A 94 5.08 -4.23 9.18
CA ARG A 94 6.54 -4.49 9.26
C ARG A 94 6.85 -5.99 9.35
N LEU A 95 5.97 -6.78 9.96
CA LEU A 95 6.03 -8.24 10.01
C LEU A 95 5.56 -8.91 8.70
N GLY A 96 5.15 -8.14 7.69
CA GLY A 96 4.76 -8.63 6.37
C GLY A 96 3.25 -8.85 6.19
N HIS A 97 2.41 -8.46 7.16
CA HIS A 97 0.97 -8.63 7.04
C HIS A 97 0.36 -7.63 6.05
N ILE A 98 -0.01 -8.13 4.86
CA ILE A 98 -0.43 -7.31 3.72
C ILE A 98 -1.65 -6.43 4.03
N LYS A 99 -2.71 -7.00 4.63
CA LYS A 99 -3.91 -6.20 4.97
C LYS A 99 -3.63 -5.18 6.08
N ALA A 100 -2.57 -5.37 6.88
CA ALA A 100 -2.19 -4.39 7.89
C ALA A 100 -1.52 -3.20 7.23
N ALA A 101 -0.64 -3.44 6.25
CA ALA A 101 -0.04 -2.39 5.42
C ALA A 101 -1.11 -1.55 4.69
N ASP A 102 -2.16 -2.20 4.16
CA ASP A 102 -3.28 -1.51 3.50
C ASP A 102 -4.02 -0.58 4.46
N ASN A 103 -4.37 -1.06 5.66
CA ASN A 103 -5.05 -0.25 6.67
C ASN A 103 -4.14 0.85 7.23
N TYR A 104 -2.85 0.56 7.43
CA TYR A 104 -1.88 1.55 7.88
C TYR A 104 -1.72 2.69 6.85
N GLY A 105 -1.59 2.36 5.57
CA GLY A 105 -1.54 3.34 4.49
C GLY A 105 -2.79 4.23 4.44
N LEU A 106 -3.98 3.65 4.61
CA LEU A 106 -5.23 4.43 4.67
C LEU A 106 -5.30 5.34 5.89
N MET A 107 -4.82 4.90 7.06
CA MET A 107 -4.76 5.73 8.27
C MET A 107 -3.80 6.91 8.07
N LEU A 108 -2.58 6.65 7.60
CA LEU A 108 -1.60 7.69 7.28
C LEU A 108 -2.17 8.74 6.32
N PHE A 109 -2.92 8.31 5.30
CA PHE A 109 -3.54 9.23 4.36
C PHE A 109 -4.59 10.13 5.04
N GLN A 110 -5.44 9.55 5.89
CA GLN A 110 -6.47 10.28 6.64
C GLN A 110 -5.89 11.26 7.65
N GLU A 111 -4.74 10.93 8.22
CA GLU A 111 -4.03 11.74 9.22
C GLU A 111 -3.13 12.81 8.61
N GLY A 112 -3.11 12.94 7.28
CA GLY A 112 -2.35 13.98 6.58
C GLY A 112 -0.88 13.63 6.35
N GLU A 113 -0.50 12.35 6.43
CA GLU A 113 0.83 11.85 6.10
C GLU A 113 0.84 11.22 4.70
N GLN A 114 0.26 11.91 3.71
CA GLN A 114 -0.01 11.34 2.39
C GLN A 114 1.26 10.86 1.68
N ASP A 115 2.38 11.57 1.80
CA ASP A 115 3.64 11.17 1.14
C ASP A 115 4.13 9.80 1.62
N LYS A 116 3.92 9.48 2.90
CA LYS A 116 4.21 8.14 3.46
C LYS A 116 3.16 7.12 3.06
N ALA A 117 1.89 7.55 2.95
CA ALA A 117 0.78 6.68 2.60
C ALA A 117 0.80 6.21 1.14
N MET A 118 1.15 7.09 0.19
CA MET A 118 0.95 6.83 -1.24
C MET A 118 1.60 5.55 -1.78
N PRO A 119 2.81 5.13 -1.36
CA PRO A 119 3.36 3.84 -1.75
C PRO A 119 2.47 2.66 -1.34
N MET A 120 1.93 2.69 -0.12
CA MET A 120 1.03 1.66 0.40
C MET A 120 -0.34 1.72 -0.29
N ILE A 121 -0.88 2.93 -0.52
CA ILE A 121 -2.12 3.12 -1.27
C ILE A 121 -2.00 2.56 -2.69
N ARG A 122 -0.85 2.77 -3.37
CA ARG A 122 -0.63 2.23 -4.71
C ARG A 122 -0.60 0.70 -4.68
N ALA A 123 0.17 0.10 -3.77
CA ALA A 123 0.23 -1.35 -3.62
C ALA A 123 -1.14 -1.97 -3.29
N ALA A 124 -1.90 -1.35 -2.39
CA ALA A 124 -3.26 -1.77 -2.03
C ALA A 124 -4.22 -1.66 -3.22
N SER A 125 -4.14 -0.57 -4.00
CA SER A 125 -4.92 -0.39 -5.23
C SER A 125 -4.56 -1.44 -6.29
N ASP A 126 -3.27 -1.79 -6.41
CA ASP A 126 -2.79 -2.81 -7.36
C ASP A 126 -3.26 -4.22 -6.96
N ARG A 127 -3.52 -4.49 -5.68
CA ARG A 127 -4.23 -5.68 -5.19
C ARG A 127 -5.76 -5.59 -5.35
N GLY A 128 -6.29 -4.41 -5.62
CA GLY A 128 -7.72 -4.16 -5.78
C GLY A 128 -8.47 -3.84 -4.48
N ASP A 129 -7.81 -3.31 -3.44
CA ASP A 129 -8.55 -2.75 -2.30
C ASP A 129 -9.38 -1.53 -2.79
N PRO A 130 -10.71 -1.55 -2.62
CA PRO A 130 -11.58 -0.54 -3.20
C PRO A 130 -11.43 0.83 -2.53
N ARG A 131 -11.02 0.90 -1.26
CA ARG A 131 -10.75 2.17 -0.57
C ARG A 131 -9.47 2.79 -1.10
N ALA A 132 -8.44 1.99 -1.34
CA ALA A 132 -7.18 2.43 -1.94
C ALA A 132 -7.37 2.87 -3.40
N GLN A 133 -8.16 2.13 -4.19
CA GLN A 133 -8.56 2.52 -5.54
C GLN A 133 -9.30 3.86 -5.54
N TYR A 134 -10.21 4.09 -4.59
CA TYR A 134 -10.90 5.37 -4.41
C TYR A 134 -9.91 6.51 -4.13
N VAL A 135 -9.00 6.33 -3.16
CA VAL A 135 -8.00 7.36 -2.79
C VAL A 135 -7.07 7.66 -3.97
N LEU A 136 -6.54 6.63 -4.62
CA LEU A 136 -5.65 6.80 -5.77
C LEU A 136 -6.39 7.40 -6.97
N GLY A 137 -7.67 7.06 -7.16
CA GLY A 137 -8.53 7.63 -8.18
C GLY A 137 -8.73 9.14 -7.99
N LEU A 138 -9.05 9.58 -6.77
CA LEU A 138 -9.11 11.00 -6.44
C LEU A 138 -7.76 11.71 -6.63
N SER A 139 -6.67 11.06 -6.24
CA SER A 139 -5.30 11.58 -6.39
C SER A 139 -4.99 11.89 -7.86
N HIS A 140 -5.31 10.96 -8.76
CA HIS A 140 -5.15 11.15 -10.20
C HIS A 140 -6.15 12.17 -10.79
N PHE A 141 -7.35 12.29 -10.22
CA PHE A 141 -8.36 13.25 -10.70
C PHE A 141 -8.01 14.70 -10.36
N ASN A 142 -7.51 14.93 -9.14
CA ASN A 142 -7.17 16.25 -8.61
C ASN A 142 -5.72 16.66 -8.90
N ALA A 143 -4.89 15.73 -9.36
CA ALA A 143 -3.45 15.89 -9.47
C ALA A 143 -2.76 16.21 -8.13
N ASP A 144 -3.24 15.61 -7.05
CA ASP A 144 -2.59 15.69 -5.74
C ASP A 144 -2.00 14.32 -5.39
N TYR A 145 -0.69 14.30 -5.11
CA TYR A 145 0.06 13.08 -4.77
C TYR A 145 0.12 12.00 -5.88
N ALA A 146 -0.54 12.23 -7.01
CA ALA A 146 -0.38 11.48 -8.25
C ALA A 146 -0.50 12.42 -9.47
N PRO A 147 0.13 12.12 -10.62
CA PRO A 147 -0.03 12.91 -11.84
C PRO A 147 -1.48 12.93 -12.32
N LEU A 148 -1.91 14.03 -12.94
CA LEU A 148 -3.26 14.15 -13.50
C LEU A 148 -3.48 13.07 -14.58
N ASP A 149 -4.41 12.16 -14.34
CA ASP A 149 -4.79 11.09 -15.27
C ASP A 149 -6.27 10.77 -15.10
N TRP A 150 -7.12 11.44 -15.88
CA TRP A 150 -8.57 11.27 -15.79
C TRP A 150 -9.05 9.88 -16.23
N VAL A 151 -8.34 9.22 -17.15
CA VAL A 151 -8.70 7.87 -17.62
C VAL A 151 -8.46 6.88 -16.48
N ARG A 152 -7.27 6.90 -15.87
CA ARG A 152 -6.95 6.06 -14.71
C ARG A 152 -7.78 6.40 -13.49
N ALA A 153 -8.00 7.69 -13.20
CA ALA A 153 -8.86 8.12 -12.11
C ALA A 153 -10.25 7.51 -12.24
N TYR A 154 -10.86 7.64 -13.41
CA TYR A 154 -12.21 7.14 -13.67
C TYR A 154 -12.26 5.61 -13.65
N ALA A 155 -11.22 4.93 -14.14
CA ALA A 155 -11.10 3.47 -14.09
C ALA A 155 -11.04 2.96 -12.65
N LEU A 156 -10.17 3.53 -11.83
CA LEU A 156 -10.04 3.20 -10.40
C LEU A 156 -11.33 3.46 -9.64
N MET A 157 -11.99 4.60 -9.91
CA MET A 157 -13.26 4.93 -9.28
C MET A 157 -14.39 3.97 -9.70
N THR A 158 -14.38 3.52 -10.96
CA THR A 158 -15.31 2.50 -11.46
C THR A 158 -15.15 1.18 -10.72
N LEU A 159 -13.90 0.75 -10.47
CA LEU A 159 -13.61 -0.48 -9.71
C LEU A 159 -14.01 -0.35 -8.24
N ALA A 160 -13.71 0.79 -7.61
CA ALA A 160 -14.14 1.05 -6.23
C ALA A 160 -15.68 1.01 -6.11
N ASN A 161 -16.39 1.59 -7.09
CA ASN A 161 -17.85 1.56 -7.15
C ASN A 161 -18.41 0.15 -7.40
N SER A 162 -17.81 -0.63 -8.31
CA SER A 162 -18.26 -2.01 -8.58
C SER A 162 -18.02 -2.95 -7.39
N ALA A 163 -17.02 -2.65 -6.56
CA ALA A 163 -16.79 -3.32 -5.28
C ALA A 163 -17.75 -2.86 -4.16
N GLY A 164 -18.69 -1.96 -4.45
CA GLY A 164 -19.73 -1.54 -3.53
C GLY A 164 -19.34 -0.41 -2.58
N LEU A 165 -18.26 0.33 -2.84
CA LEU A 165 -17.89 1.49 -2.02
C LEU A 165 -18.84 2.67 -2.31
N PRO A 166 -19.73 3.08 -1.38
CA PRO A 166 -20.79 4.05 -1.69
C PRO A 166 -20.25 5.42 -2.13
N GLN A 167 -19.14 5.86 -1.54
CA GLN A 167 -18.49 7.14 -1.85
C GLN A 167 -18.00 7.20 -3.31
N ALA A 168 -17.69 6.06 -3.92
CA ALA A 168 -17.21 6.00 -5.30
C ALA A 168 -18.31 6.34 -6.31
N ARG A 169 -19.56 5.97 -6.02
CA ARG A 169 -20.72 6.31 -6.85
C ARG A 169 -20.88 7.82 -7.01
N ASP A 170 -20.87 8.53 -5.89
CA ASP A 170 -21.05 9.99 -5.89
C ASP A 170 -19.86 10.69 -6.53
N ALA A 171 -18.65 10.17 -6.32
CA ALA A 171 -17.45 10.67 -6.98
C ALA A 171 -17.51 10.49 -8.50
N LEU A 172 -17.96 9.35 -9.03
CA LEU A 172 -18.16 9.15 -10.48
C LEU A 172 -19.13 10.17 -11.07
N ALA A 173 -20.27 10.40 -10.41
CA ALA A 173 -21.25 11.38 -10.85
C ALA A 173 -20.66 12.81 -10.89
N GLN A 174 -19.77 13.14 -9.97
CA GLN A 174 -19.03 14.41 -10.02
C GLN A 174 -18.02 14.43 -11.16
N MET A 175 -17.24 13.36 -11.32
CA MET A 175 -16.23 13.22 -12.37
C MET A 175 -16.84 13.30 -13.77
N ASP A 176 -18.07 12.83 -13.99
CA ASP A 176 -18.80 12.92 -15.25
C ASP A 176 -18.96 14.36 -15.79
N ASN A 177 -18.94 15.36 -14.89
CA ASN A 177 -19.00 16.77 -15.28
C ASN A 177 -17.68 17.30 -15.87
N TYR A 178 -16.59 16.57 -15.68
CA TYR A 178 -15.24 16.99 -16.06
C TYR A 178 -14.59 16.04 -17.07
N VAL A 179 -14.82 14.73 -16.94
CA VAL A 179 -14.17 13.70 -17.77
C VAL A 179 -14.95 13.50 -19.09
N PRO A 180 -14.34 13.80 -20.25
CA PRO A 180 -15.00 13.63 -21.54
C PRO A 180 -15.43 12.18 -21.80
N ALA A 181 -16.55 11.99 -22.51
CA ALA A 181 -17.10 10.66 -22.81
C ALA A 181 -16.07 9.71 -23.47
N ALA A 182 -15.22 10.22 -24.36
CA ALA A 182 -14.14 9.44 -24.97
C ALA A 182 -13.15 8.88 -23.93
N GLN A 183 -12.78 9.67 -22.92
CA GLN A 183 -11.91 9.23 -21.83
C GLN A 183 -12.61 8.26 -20.89
N ARG A 184 -13.92 8.45 -20.63
CA ARG A 184 -14.71 7.48 -19.86
C ARG A 184 -14.81 6.13 -20.56
N SER A 185 -14.93 6.11 -21.89
CA SER A 185 -14.86 4.87 -22.68
C SER A 185 -13.50 4.18 -22.56
N GLN A 186 -12.40 4.94 -22.58
CA GLN A 186 -11.05 4.40 -22.36
C GLN A 186 -10.88 3.88 -20.92
N ALA A 187 -11.49 4.54 -19.94
CA ALA A 187 -11.43 4.13 -18.56
C ALA A 187 -12.09 2.77 -18.33
N GLN A 188 -13.12 2.42 -19.10
CA GLN A 188 -13.75 1.10 -19.02
C GLN A 188 -12.82 -0.03 -19.44
N SER A 189 -11.99 0.15 -20.48
CA SER A 189 -11.00 -0.87 -20.85
C SER A 189 -9.88 -0.95 -19.82
N LEU A 190 -9.39 0.20 -19.35
CA LEU A 190 -8.36 0.24 -18.32
C LEU A 190 -8.84 -0.39 -17.00
N ALA A 191 -10.10 -0.20 -16.61
CA ALA A 191 -10.65 -0.82 -15.40
C ALA A 191 -10.58 -2.35 -15.48
N ARG A 192 -10.92 -2.95 -16.63
CA ARG A 192 -10.82 -4.40 -16.84
C ARG A 192 -9.37 -4.89 -16.76
N GLU A 193 -8.42 -4.13 -17.31
CA GLU A 193 -7.00 -4.45 -17.24
C GLU A 193 -6.48 -4.39 -15.79
N LEU A 194 -6.83 -3.33 -15.05
CA LEU A 194 -6.45 -3.18 -13.65
C LEU A 194 -7.06 -4.28 -12.77
N GLU A 195 -8.32 -4.65 -12.99
CA GLU A 195 -8.96 -5.76 -12.28
C GLU A 195 -8.30 -7.10 -12.58
N ALA A 196 -7.94 -7.36 -13.84
CA ALA A 196 -7.18 -8.55 -14.21
C ALA A 196 -5.81 -8.56 -13.52
N GLY A 197 -5.09 -7.44 -13.52
CA GLY A 197 -3.83 -7.28 -12.80
C GLY A 197 -3.98 -7.54 -11.30
N ALA A 198 -5.02 -6.99 -10.67
CA ALA A 198 -5.31 -7.20 -9.26
C ALA A 198 -5.64 -8.66 -8.91
N ARG A 199 -6.29 -9.40 -9.81
CA ARG A 199 -6.48 -10.85 -9.63
C ARG A 199 -5.16 -11.60 -9.68
N VAL A 200 -4.29 -11.27 -10.63
CA VAL A 200 -2.96 -11.90 -10.75
C VAL A 200 -2.11 -11.61 -9.51
N GLN A 201 -2.07 -10.37 -9.04
CA GLN A 201 -1.30 -9.99 -7.85
C GLN A 201 -1.76 -10.74 -6.61
N ARG A 202 -3.07 -10.79 -6.34
CA ARG A 202 -3.62 -11.55 -5.21
C ARG A 202 -3.32 -13.04 -5.30
N ALA A 203 -3.39 -13.63 -6.51
CA ALA A 203 -3.04 -15.03 -6.71
C ALA A 203 -1.56 -15.29 -6.42
N ALA A 204 -0.67 -14.39 -6.82
CA ALA A 204 0.76 -14.48 -6.53
C ALA A 204 1.06 -14.38 -5.02
N GLU A 205 0.38 -13.48 -4.30
CA GLU A 205 0.53 -13.33 -2.85
C GLU A 205 0.05 -14.58 -2.09
N LEU A 206 -1.09 -15.17 -2.49
CA LEU A 206 -1.57 -16.43 -1.91
C LEU A 206 -0.59 -17.58 -2.15
N ALA A 207 -0.05 -17.69 -3.38
CA ALA A 207 0.96 -18.70 -3.71
C ALA A 207 2.26 -18.50 -2.90
N ALA A 208 2.69 -17.26 -2.70
CA ALA A 208 3.84 -16.94 -1.87
C ALA A 208 3.63 -17.32 -0.39
N ALA A 209 2.44 -17.03 0.15
CA ALA A 209 2.07 -17.43 1.51
C ALA A 209 2.06 -18.96 1.66
N GLU A 210 1.51 -19.69 0.69
CA GLU A 210 1.52 -21.16 0.69
C GLU A 210 2.94 -21.72 0.69
N LEU A 211 3.82 -21.19 -0.15
CA LEU A 211 5.23 -21.60 -0.20
C LEU A 211 5.96 -21.31 1.11
N ALA A 212 5.68 -20.19 1.77
CA ALA A 212 6.27 -19.85 3.06
C ALA A 212 5.82 -20.78 4.20
N MET A 213 4.61 -21.37 4.10
CA MET A 213 4.08 -22.32 5.09
C MET A 213 4.56 -23.76 4.87
N ARG A 214 5.17 -24.08 3.71
CA ARG A 214 5.67 -25.44 3.45
C ARG A 214 6.98 -25.68 4.21
N PRO A 215 7.13 -26.82 4.90
CA PRO A 215 8.42 -27.21 5.45
C PRO A 215 9.44 -27.31 4.31
N PRO A 216 10.72 -26.96 4.54
CA PRO A 216 11.74 -27.05 3.52
C PRO A 216 11.80 -28.49 2.99
N VAL A 217 11.37 -28.68 1.74
CA VAL A 217 11.53 -29.95 1.06
C VAL A 217 13.02 -30.06 0.75
N ILE A 218 13.74 -30.90 1.52
CA ILE A 218 15.07 -31.35 1.10
C ILE A 218 14.82 -32.17 -0.17
N ALA A 219 15.02 -31.56 -1.33
CA ALA A 219 15.00 -32.27 -2.58
C ALA A 219 16.10 -33.34 -2.51
N ALA A 220 15.71 -34.61 -2.40
CA ALA A 220 16.64 -35.71 -2.54
C ALA A 220 17.33 -35.55 -3.90
N ALA A 221 18.65 -35.39 -3.85
CA ALA A 221 19.52 -35.23 -5.01
C ALA A 221 19.53 -36.53 -5.83
N ASN A 222 18.49 -36.75 -6.63
CA ASN A 222 18.39 -37.80 -7.65
C ASN A 222 17.77 -37.21 -8.92
N GLN A 223 18.21 -36.02 -9.31
CA GLN A 223 18.08 -35.56 -10.69
C GLN A 223 19.38 -35.91 -11.43
N PRO A 224 19.33 -36.66 -12.55
CA PRO A 224 20.49 -36.84 -13.42
C PRO A 224 20.97 -35.48 -13.92
N ALA A 225 22.27 -35.23 -13.79
CA ALA A 225 22.89 -33.96 -14.20
C ALA A 225 22.54 -33.63 -15.66
N ALA A 226 21.82 -32.53 -15.87
CA ALA A 226 21.65 -31.93 -17.17
C ALA A 226 23.02 -31.48 -17.69
N GLN A 227 23.40 -31.99 -18.87
CA GLN A 227 24.68 -31.67 -19.50
C GLN A 227 24.75 -30.17 -19.83
N PRO A 228 25.88 -29.50 -19.58
CA PRO A 228 26.02 -28.09 -19.87
C PRO A 228 26.06 -27.84 -21.39
N ALA A 229 25.16 -26.97 -21.86
CA ALA A 229 25.17 -26.48 -23.24
C ALA A 229 26.46 -25.68 -23.55
N PRO A 230 26.90 -25.62 -24.82
CA PRO A 230 28.14 -24.94 -25.21
C PRO A 230 28.06 -23.43 -24.97
N ARG A 231 29.10 -22.86 -24.35
CA ARG A 231 29.26 -21.41 -24.20
C ARG A 231 29.67 -20.80 -25.54
N THR A 232 28.81 -19.98 -26.13
CA THR A 232 29.20 -19.04 -27.17
C THR A 232 30.07 -17.94 -26.58
N THR A 233 31.26 -17.76 -27.14
CA THR A 233 32.20 -16.68 -26.80
C THR A 233 31.69 -15.36 -27.37
N LEU A 234 31.43 -14.38 -26.50
CA LEU A 234 31.26 -12.98 -26.91
C LEU A 234 32.63 -12.31 -26.90
N ALA A 235 33.05 -11.84 -28.08
CA ALA A 235 34.31 -11.17 -28.31
C ALA A 235 34.35 -9.79 -27.63
N ALA A 236 35.56 -9.44 -27.21
CA ALA A 236 35.93 -8.25 -26.47
C ALA A 236 35.70 -6.94 -27.26
N ALA A 237 35.33 -5.89 -26.53
CA ALA A 237 35.64 -4.52 -26.87
C ALA A 237 36.20 -3.81 -25.62
N ALA A 238 37.39 -3.24 -25.76
CA ALA A 238 38.07 -2.37 -24.80
C ALA A 238 38.40 -1.03 -25.52
N PRO A 239 38.91 0.02 -24.85
CA PRO A 239 38.92 0.32 -23.42
C PRO A 239 38.25 1.66 -23.07
N VAL A 240 38.08 1.86 -21.77
CA VAL A 240 37.65 3.11 -21.13
C VAL A 240 38.84 4.07 -21.07
N VAL A 241 38.63 5.35 -21.42
CA VAL A 241 39.53 6.44 -21.04
C VAL A 241 38.77 7.37 -20.10
N ALA A 242 39.41 7.66 -18.97
CA ALA A 242 38.90 8.44 -17.86
C ALA A 242 38.77 9.94 -18.18
N ALA A 243 37.79 10.59 -17.54
CA ALA A 243 37.96 11.87 -16.85
C ALA A 243 36.68 12.22 -16.07
N ALA A 244 36.81 12.38 -14.76
CA ALA A 244 35.83 13.10 -13.94
C ALA A 244 35.78 14.59 -14.34
N PRO A 245 34.68 15.29 -14.01
CA PRO A 245 34.88 16.44 -13.16
C PRO A 245 33.87 16.56 -12.01
N ALA A 246 34.46 16.80 -10.84
CA ALA A 246 34.13 17.82 -9.84
C ALA A 246 32.67 18.33 -9.70
N SER A 247 32.18 18.16 -8.47
CA SER A 247 31.42 19.12 -7.65
C SER A 247 30.71 20.28 -8.36
N LYS A 248 29.38 20.29 -8.23
CA LYS A 248 28.46 21.39 -8.53
C LYS A 248 29.00 22.74 -8.01
N PRO A 249 29.19 23.76 -8.87
CA PRO A 249 29.33 25.13 -8.43
C PRO A 249 27.98 25.67 -7.97
N ALA A 250 28.00 26.48 -6.90
CA ALA A 250 26.87 27.28 -6.44
C ALA A 250 26.24 28.07 -7.61
N THR A 251 24.93 27.95 -7.75
CA THR A 251 24.13 28.59 -8.80
C THR A 251 24.19 30.11 -8.68
N ARG A 252 24.80 30.76 -9.68
CA ARG A 252 24.61 32.19 -9.96
C ARG A 252 23.12 32.43 -10.32
N PRO A 253 22.49 33.55 -9.91
CA PRO A 253 21.11 33.85 -10.26
C PRO A 253 20.94 33.89 -11.78
N GLN A 254 20.02 33.08 -12.32
CA GLN A 254 19.69 33.12 -13.74
C GLN A 254 18.88 34.41 -14.04
N PRO A 255 19.05 35.03 -15.22
CA PRO A 255 18.28 36.19 -15.60
C PRO A 255 16.78 35.86 -15.57
N VAL A 256 16.03 36.61 -14.76
CA VAL A 256 14.58 36.51 -14.70
C VAL A 256 14.05 36.87 -16.09
N ALA A 257 13.53 35.89 -16.83
CA ALA A 257 12.84 36.15 -18.09
C ALA A 257 11.77 37.23 -17.85
N PRO A 258 11.65 38.25 -18.72
CA PRO A 258 10.74 39.35 -18.50
C PRO A 258 9.32 38.86 -18.23
N PRO A 259 8.60 39.44 -17.25
CA PRO A 259 7.29 38.96 -16.86
C PRO A 259 6.33 39.06 -18.03
N LYS A 260 5.67 37.96 -18.37
CA LYS A 260 4.70 37.94 -19.45
C LYS A 260 3.42 38.67 -19.01
N GLN A 261 2.89 39.55 -19.85
CA GLN A 261 1.76 40.45 -19.52
C GLN A 261 0.48 40.13 -20.30
N GLY A 262 0.42 38.98 -20.96
CA GLY A 262 -0.74 38.60 -21.74
C GLY A 262 -1.89 38.08 -20.89
N THR A 263 -3.10 38.18 -21.43
CA THR A 263 -4.36 37.84 -20.75
C THR A 263 -4.69 36.35 -20.77
N TRP A 264 -4.01 35.57 -21.61
CA TRP A 264 -4.26 34.14 -21.72
C TRP A 264 -3.62 33.40 -20.56
N ARG A 265 -4.27 32.31 -20.16
CA ARG A 265 -3.87 31.51 -19.01
C ARG A 265 -4.04 30.02 -19.28
N ILE A 266 -3.30 29.21 -18.54
CA ILE A 266 -3.42 27.76 -18.56
C ILE A 266 -3.82 27.32 -17.15
N GLN A 267 -4.86 26.50 -17.04
CA GLN A 267 -5.20 25.82 -15.81
C GLN A 267 -4.35 24.56 -15.67
N LEU A 268 -3.59 24.48 -14.58
CA LEU A 268 -2.70 23.36 -14.25
C LEU A 268 -3.40 22.31 -13.37
N GLY A 269 -4.45 22.71 -12.64
CA GLY A 269 -5.24 21.81 -11.80
C GLY A 269 -6.38 22.53 -11.07
N ALA A 270 -7.22 21.76 -10.40
CA ALA A 270 -8.26 22.24 -9.49
C ALA A 270 -8.21 21.40 -8.21
N PHE A 271 -8.05 22.05 -7.07
CA PHE A 271 -7.69 21.38 -5.82
C PHE A 271 -8.73 21.68 -4.74
N GLY A 272 -9.18 20.66 -4.01
CA GLY A 272 -10.02 20.84 -2.82
C GLY A 272 -9.28 21.50 -1.65
N VAL A 273 -7.94 21.43 -1.65
CA VAL A 273 -7.06 22.03 -0.64
C VAL A 273 -6.09 22.98 -1.33
N ALA A 274 -6.08 24.26 -0.93
CA ALA A 274 -5.25 25.29 -1.57
C ALA A 274 -3.74 24.98 -1.54
N ALA A 275 -3.24 24.36 -0.47
CA ALA A 275 -1.84 23.97 -0.34
C ALA A 275 -1.37 22.97 -1.41
N ASN A 276 -2.28 22.18 -2.00
CA ASN A 276 -1.94 21.25 -3.08
C ASN A 276 -1.64 22.02 -4.39
N ALA A 277 -2.35 23.13 -4.61
CA ALA A 277 -2.08 24.04 -5.72
C ALA A 277 -0.69 24.67 -5.61
N ASP A 278 -0.26 25.02 -4.40
CA ASP A 278 1.07 25.58 -4.15
C ASP A 278 2.18 24.57 -4.44
N ARG A 279 2.01 23.31 -4.01
CA ARG A 279 2.97 22.24 -4.30
C ARG A 279 3.10 21.97 -5.79
N MET A 280 1.97 21.87 -6.50
CA MET A 280 1.96 21.72 -7.96
C MET A 280 2.69 22.89 -8.65
N TRP A 281 2.44 24.13 -8.21
CA TRP A 281 3.15 25.29 -8.76
C TRP A 281 4.66 25.21 -8.51
N ASN A 282 5.08 24.86 -7.30
CA ASN A 282 6.51 24.77 -6.97
C ASN A 282 7.23 23.72 -7.82
N GLN A 283 6.58 22.60 -8.13
CA GLN A 283 7.12 21.56 -9.01
C GLN A 283 7.24 22.02 -10.47
N LEU A 284 6.26 22.79 -10.96
CA LEU A 284 6.18 23.15 -12.39
C LEU A 284 6.81 24.51 -12.73
N SER A 285 6.95 25.42 -11.78
CA SER A 285 7.37 26.81 -12.04
C SER A 285 8.77 26.95 -12.63
N GLY A 286 9.65 25.96 -12.41
CA GLY A 286 10.97 25.88 -13.05
C GLY A 286 10.94 25.38 -14.50
N ASN A 287 9.79 24.96 -15.01
CA ASN A 287 9.65 24.46 -16.37
C ASN A 287 9.76 25.59 -17.39
N VAL A 288 10.57 25.40 -18.43
CA VAL A 288 10.73 26.36 -19.53
C VAL A 288 9.41 26.74 -20.20
N ALA A 289 8.42 25.85 -20.22
CA ALA A 289 7.09 26.12 -20.75
C ALA A 289 6.31 27.18 -19.94
N LEU A 290 6.63 27.33 -18.65
CA LEU A 290 6.03 28.27 -17.72
C LEU A 290 6.93 29.48 -17.40
N ALA A 291 8.10 29.59 -18.02
CA ALA A 291 9.02 30.70 -17.79
C ALA A 291 8.31 32.06 -18.01
N GLY A 292 8.46 32.97 -17.04
CA GLY A 292 7.87 34.30 -17.06
C GLY A 292 6.36 34.37 -16.77
N THR A 293 5.71 33.24 -16.46
CA THR A 293 4.29 33.21 -16.05
C THR A 293 4.12 33.46 -14.55
N LYS A 294 2.91 33.84 -14.12
CA LYS A 294 2.57 34.08 -12.71
C LYS A 294 1.60 33.02 -12.19
N LYS A 295 1.78 32.64 -10.91
CA LYS A 295 0.82 31.81 -10.18
C LYS A 295 -0.43 32.62 -9.89
N THR A 296 -1.59 32.10 -10.27
CA THR A 296 -2.88 32.67 -9.88
C THR A 296 -3.77 31.57 -9.35
N LEU A 297 -4.27 31.75 -8.12
CA LEU A 297 -5.25 30.86 -7.51
C LEU A 297 -6.63 31.52 -7.64
N VAL A 298 -7.59 30.81 -8.23
CA VAL A 298 -8.95 31.32 -8.41
C VAL A 298 -9.93 30.38 -7.70
N PRO A 299 -10.60 30.84 -6.62
CA PRO A 299 -11.68 30.09 -5.99
C PRO A 299 -12.80 29.77 -6.99
N SER A 300 -13.33 28.55 -6.95
CA SER A 300 -14.36 28.07 -7.87
C SER A 300 -15.26 27.05 -7.15
N GLY A 301 -16.24 27.54 -6.40
CA GLY A 301 -17.05 26.70 -5.53
C GLY A 301 -16.21 26.09 -4.41
N LYS A 302 -16.22 24.76 -4.27
CA LYS A 302 -15.46 24.02 -3.24
C LYS A 302 -13.98 23.76 -3.61
N VAL A 303 -13.55 24.17 -4.79
CA VAL A 303 -12.18 23.92 -5.27
C VAL A 303 -11.47 25.21 -5.66
N THR A 304 -10.14 25.20 -5.55
CA THR A 304 -9.25 26.29 -5.97
C THR A 304 -8.57 25.91 -7.28
N ARG A 305 -8.76 26.69 -8.34
CA ARG A 305 -8.10 26.49 -9.62
C ARG A 305 -6.72 27.11 -9.62
N LEU A 306 -5.70 26.32 -9.98
CA LEU A 306 -4.34 26.79 -10.20
C LEU A 306 -4.14 27.19 -11.65
N LEU A 307 -3.82 28.46 -11.88
CA LEU A 307 -3.60 29.03 -13.20
C LEU A 307 -2.16 29.55 -13.34
N ALA A 308 -1.54 29.28 -14.48
CA ALA A 308 -0.38 30.01 -14.98
C ALA A 308 -0.87 31.14 -15.88
N THR A 309 -0.63 32.40 -15.50
CA THR A 309 -1.11 33.59 -16.22
C THR A 309 0.04 34.34 -16.90
N GLY A 310 -0.27 35.10 -17.95
CA GLY A 310 0.71 35.95 -18.64
C GLY A 310 0.88 35.66 -20.14
N PHE A 311 0.25 34.62 -20.70
CA PHE A 311 0.46 34.27 -22.11
C PHE A 311 -0.11 35.33 -23.06
N ALA A 312 0.67 35.76 -24.05
CA ALA A 312 0.31 36.82 -25.00
C ALA A 312 -0.83 36.40 -25.95
N SER A 313 -0.95 35.10 -26.22
CA SER A 313 -1.98 34.57 -27.13
C SER A 313 -2.43 33.17 -26.74
N LYS A 314 -3.60 32.77 -27.26
CA LYS A 314 -4.09 31.38 -27.20
C LYS A 314 -3.04 30.39 -27.74
N ALA A 315 -2.38 30.75 -28.83
CA ALA A 315 -1.38 29.89 -29.48
C ALA A 315 -0.16 29.66 -28.57
N GLU A 316 0.29 30.70 -27.86
CA GLU A 316 1.37 30.58 -26.89
C GLU A 316 0.97 29.68 -25.71
N ALA A 317 -0.21 29.92 -25.13
CA ALA A 317 -0.74 29.09 -24.06
C ALA A 317 -0.92 27.62 -24.50
N ALA A 318 -1.38 27.38 -25.74
CA ALA A 318 -1.52 26.04 -26.30
C ALA A 318 -0.18 25.33 -26.48
N ARG A 319 0.87 26.02 -26.95
CA ARG A 319 2.22 25.45 -27.08
C ARG A 319 2.82 25.09 -25.73
N ALA A 320 2.69 25.96 -24.74
CA ALA A 320 3.15 25.70 -23.38
C ALA A 320 2.40 24.50 -22.77
N CYS A 321 1.08 24.45 -22.92
CA CYS A 321 0.30 23.32 -22.43
C CYS A 321 0.65 22.01 -23.16
N ALA A 322 0.88 22.04 -24.48
CA ALA A 322 1.33 20.86 -25.23
C ALA A 322 2.72 20.37 -24.76
N ALA A 323 3.63 21.28 -24.41
CA ALA A 323 4.94 20.92 -23.86
C ALA A 323 4.83 20.24 -22.49
N LEU A 324 3.96 20.76 -21.61
CA LEU A 324 3.66 20.13 -20.33
C LEU A 324 3.05 18.73 -20.51
N LYS A 325 2.10 18.58 -21.44
CA LYS A 325 1.46 17.28 -21.74
C LYS A 325 2.44 16.22 -22.22
N ARG A 326 3.44 16.59 -23.03
CA ARG A 326 4.52 15.68 -23.45
C ARG A 326 5.37 15.18 -22.28
N GLN A 327 5.39 15.90 -21.17
CA GLN A 327 6.08 15.54 -19.94
C GLN A 327 5.14 14.89 -18.91
N GLY A 328 3.93 14.47 -19.33
CA GLY A 328 2.93 13.86 -18.47
C GLY A 328 2.13 14.84 -17.61
N GLN A 329 2.36 16.15 -17.75
CA GLN A 329 1.60 17.16 -17.01
C GLN A 329 0.39 17.62 -17.83
N ALA A 330 -0.81 17.23 -17.43
CA ALA A 330 -2.01 17.71 -18.07
C ALA A 330 -2.36 19.15 -17.66
N CYS A 331 -3.05 19.83 -18.55
CA CYS A 331 -3.39 21.25 -18.48
C CYS A 331 -4.50 21.60 -19.47
N LEU A 332 -5.16 22.73 -19.23
CA LEU A 332 -6.25 23.28 -20.04
C LEU A 332 -5.97 24.74 -20.40
N VAL A 333 -6.08 25.10 -21.67
CA VAL A 333 -5.97 26.51 -22.10
C VAL A 333 -7.29 27.22 -21.81
N VAL A 334 -7.24 28.32 -21.05
CA VAL A 334 -8.43 29.07 -20.62
C VAL A 334 -8.37 30.48 -21.22
N GLY A 335 -9.48 30.91 -21.81
CA GLY A 335 -9.62 32.21 -22.48
C GLY A 335 -9.81 33.39 -21.52
N GLN A 336 -9.97 34.59 -22.10
CA GLN A 336 -10.29 35.83 -21.38
C GLN A 336 -11.71 35.71 -20.78
N GLY A 337 -11.77 35.24 -19.54
CA GLY A 337 -12.88 35.50 -18.62
C GLY A 337 -12.40 36.44 -17.53
#